data_AF-A0A966ICA1-F1
#
_entry.id   AF-A0A966ICA1-F1
#
_cell.length_a   1.000
_cell.length_b   1.000
_cell.length_c   1.000
_cell.angle_alpha   90.00
_cell.angle_beta   90.00
_cell.angle_gamma   90.00
#
_symmetry.space_group_name_H-M   'P 1'
#
loop_
_entity.id
_entity.type
_entity.pdbx_description
1 polymer ?
#
loop_
_entity_poly.entity_id
_entity_poly.type
_entity_poly.pdbx_seq_one_letter_code
_entity_poly.pdbx_strand_id
1 'polypeptide(L)'
;DARLPDGSRLHITIPEITSEHWAINIRKHLLRGKSLNDLVELDVMDVDVCAYLVGAVKERKNLLVSGSTQAGKTTLLNALVSSIPVTERVITIEEVFELKPKLPDCVAMQTRTSNLDGSGEISIRRLIKEALRMRPSRLIIGEIREAESLDLLIALNSGIPGMATLHANSAREAIRKLQTLPMLAGENITQEFLTPTVARAIDLVVHVGMDTGGKRRILQVLGVSERTEAGHIDCEDVFTWNGTEYEEGIGYFA
;
A
#
# COMPACT_ATOMS: atom_id res chain seq x y z
N ASP A 1 20.40 1.82 12.74
CA ASP A 1 19.66 2.69 11.80
C ASP A 1 19.31 4.02 12.44
N ALA A 2 19.18 5.08 11.65
CA ALA A 2 18.76 6.42 12.10
C ALA A 2 17.98 7.17 10.99
N ARG A 3 17.42 8.33 11.34
CA ARG A 3 16.74 9.23 10.41
C ARG A 3 17.44 10.58 10.37
N LEU A 4 17.69 11.09 9.17
CA LEU A 4 18.26 12.42 8.96
C LEU A 4 17.16 13.51 9.06
N PRO A 5 17.52 14.80 9.28
CA PRO A 5 16.54 15.90 9.40
C PRO A 5 15.63 16.08 8.18
N ASP A 6 16.11 15.73 6.97
CA ASP A 6 15.33 15.73 5.73
C ASP A 6 14.36 14.52 5.64
N GLY A 7 14.41 13.63 6.61
CA GLY A 7 13.63 12.41 6.70
C GLY A 7 14.20 11.23 5.91
N SER A 8 15.41 11.34 5.34
CA SER A 8 16.10 10.22 4.68
C SER A 8 16.48 9.14 5.71
N ARG A 9 16.51 7.88 5.28
CA ARG A 9 16.93 6.75 6.13
C ARG A 9 18.44 6.59 6.06
N LEU A 10 19.07 6.49 7.23
CA LEU A 10 20.50 6.26 7.40
C LEU A 10 20.70 4.86 7.99
N HIS A 11 21.45 4.03 7.29
CA HIS A 11 21.96 2.76 7.81
C HIS A 11 23.49 2.81 7.83
N ILE A 12 24.09 2.49 8.98
CA ILE A 12 25.54 2.47 9.17
C ILE A 12 25.93 1.10 9.72
N THR A 13 26.95 0.50 9.11
CA THR A 13 27.62 -0.69 9.62
C THR A 13 29.09 -0.36 9.84
N ILE A 14 29.65 -0.72 11.01
CA ILE A 14 30.99 -0.32 11.46
C ILE A 14 31.93 -1.54 11.56
N PRO A 15 33.27 -1.33 11.60
CA PRO A 15 34.24 -2.39 11.88
C PRO A 15 33.89 -3.15 13.17
N GLU A 16 34.23 -4.44 13.21
CA GLU A 16 33.67 -5.52 14.08
C GLU A 16 32.48 -6.25 13.45
N ILE A 17 31.73 -5.60 12.54
CA ILE A 17 30.76 -6.25 11.66
C ILE A 17 31.23 -6.18 10.19
N THR A 18 31.80 -5.07 9.77
CA THR A 18 32.50 -4.94 8.48
C THR A 18 33.98 -5.29 8.60
N SER A 19 34.63 -5.64 7.49
CA SER A 19 36.04 -6.08 7.49
C SER A 19 37.02 -4.96 7.88
N GLU A 20 36.88 -3.76 7.32
CA GLU A 20 37.86 -2.68 7.48
C GLU A 20 37.24 -1.28 7.53
N HIS A 21 36.22 -1.02 6.72
CA HIS A 21 35.65 0.32 6.56
C HIS A 21 34.20 0.39 7.01
N TRP A 22 33.77 1.61 7.35
CA TRP A 22 32.38 1.89 7.62
C TRP A 22 31.57 1.82 6.32
N ALA A 23 30.43 1.15 6.35
CA ALA A 23 29.47 1.15 5.25
C ALA A 23 28.30 2.07 5.61
N ILE A 24 28.15 3.17 4.88
CA ILE A 24 27.09 4.18 5.11
C ILE A 24 26.13 4.17 3.93
N ASN A 25 24.85 3.88 4.20
CA ASN A 25 23.78 3.86 3.21
C ASN A 25 22.75 4.95 3.55
N ILE A 26 22.52 5.87 2.61
CA ILE A 26 21.49 6.91 2.72
C ILE A 26 20.43 6.67 1.66
N ARG A 27 19.21 6.32 2.10
CA ARG A 27 18.05 6.20 1.22
C ARG A 27 17.25 7.51 1.24
N LYS A 28 17.41 8.30 0.17
CA LYS A 28 16.65 9.54 -0.05
C LYS A 28 15.28 9.24 -0.66
N HIS A 29 14.28 10.01 -0.26
CA HIS A 29 12.94 9.98 -0.87
C HIS A 29 12.77 11.18 -1.79
N LEU A 30 13.20 11.02 -3.05
CA LEU A 30 13.31 12.12 -4.02
C LEU A 30 11.97 12.55 -4.63
N LEU A 31 10.94 11.71 -4.59
CA LEU A 31 9.64 11.93 -5.25
C LEU A 31 8.49 12.21 -4.26
N ARG A 32 8.79 12.87 -3.13
CA ARG A 32 7.76 13.19 -2.13
C ARG A 32 6.75 14.20 -2.67
N GLY A 33 5.47 13.97 -2.37
CA GLY A 33 4.41 14.95 -2.61
C GLY A 33 3.93 15.09 -4.05
N LYS A 34 4.28 14.12 -4.92
CA LYS A 34 3.78 14.04 -6.29
C LYS A 34 2.27 13.79 -6.32
N SER A 35 1.57 14.53 -7.17
CA SER A 35 0.14 14.33 -7.45
C SER A 35 -0.05 13.22 -8.50
N LEU A 36 -1.28 12.72 -8.67
CA LEU A 36 -1.57 11.77 -9.76
C LEU A 36 -1.31 12.38 -11.14
N ASN A 37 -1.61 13.68 -11.33
CA ASN A 37 -1.29 14.39 -12.57
C ASN A 37 0.22 14.46 -12.81
N ASP A 38 1.02 14.68 -11.75
CA ASP A 38 2.49 14.66 -11.89
C ASP A 38 3.00 13.27 -12.30
N LEU A 39 2.29 12.20 -11.90
CA LEU A 39 2.63 10.84 -12.30
C LEU A 39 2.22 10.56 -13.76
N VAL A 40 1.16 11.20 -14.27
CA VAL A 40 0.84 11.20 -15.71
C VAL A 40 1.93 11.90 -16.51
N GLU A 41 2.39 13.09 -16.08
CA GLU A 41 3.48 13.82 -16.72
C GLU A 41 4.82 13.05 -16.75
N LEU A 42 5.00 12.13 -15.79
CA LEU A 42 6.17 11.24 -15.74
C LEU A 42 5.96 9.94 -16.54
N ASP A 43 4.87 9.81 -17.29
CA ASP A 43 4.32 8.60 -17.93
C ASP A 43 4.33 7.34 -17.03
N VAL A 44 4.02 7.50 -15.74
CA VAL A 44 3.77 6.33 -14.87
C VAL A 44 2.41 5.70 -15.22
N MET A 45 1.46 6.51 -15.66
CA MET A 45 0.14 6.13 -16.14
C MET A 45 -0.33 7.14 -17.20
N ASP A 46 -1.36 6.82 -17.96
CA ASP A 46 -2.02 7.79 -18.84
C ASP A 46 -3.15 8.54 -18.11
N VAL A 47 -3.82 9.43 -18.85
CA VAL A 47 -4.93 10.23 -18.34
C VAL A 47 -6.16 9.41 -17.98
N ASP A 48 -6.43 8.30 -18.67
CA ASP A 48 -7.63 7.49 -18.46
C ASP A 48 -7.49 6.65 -17.19
N VAL A 49 -6.34 6.01 -16.99
CA VAL A 49 -5.99 5.33 -15.74
C VAL A 49 -6.00 6.33 -14.57
N CYS A 50 -5.47 7.54 -14.77
CA CYS A 50 -5.51 8.58 -13.74
C CYS A 50 -6.94 8.97 -13.35
N ALA A 51 -7.80 9.25 -14.34
CA ALA A 51 -9.19 9.62 -14.12
C ALA A 51 -9.96 8.51 -13.37
N TYR A 52 -9.76 7.26 -13.77
CA TYR A 52 -10.33 6.10 -13.09
C TYR A 52 -9.90 6.00 -11.63
N LEU A 53 -8.59 6.12 -11.35
CA LEU A 53 -8.08 6.05 -9.98
C LEU A 53 -8.57 7.22 -9.11
N VAL A 54 -8.71 8.42 -9.68
CA VAL A 54 -9.34 9.56 -8.98
C VAL A 54 -10.80 9.26 -8.65
N GLY A 55 -11.54 8.64 -9.58
CA GLY A 55 -12.92 8.18 -9.36
C GLY A 55 -12.99 7.17 -8.21
N ALA A 56 -12.18 6.11 -8.26
CA ALA A 56 -12.13 5.07 -7.23
C ALA A 56 -11.80 5.64 -5.84
N VAL A 57 -10.87 6.60 -5.75
CA VAL A 57 -10.59 7.29 -4.49
C VAL A 57 -11.81 8.05 -4.00
N LYS A 58 -12.50 8.82 -4.85
CA LYS A 58 -13.70 9.59 -4.49
C LYS A 58 -14.86 8.68 -4.05
N GLU A 59 -15.02 7.53 -4.69
CA GLU A 59 -16.02 6.50 -4.36
C GLU A 59 -15.69 5.73 -3.08
N ARG A 60 -14.56 6.05 -2.45
CA ARG A 60 -14.09 5.42 -1.21
C ARG A 60 -13.83 3.91 -1.38
N LYS A 61 -13.37 3.51 -2.55
CA LYS A 61 -12.87 2.15 -2.80
C LYS A 61 -11.67 1.85 -1.90
N ASN A 62 -11.47 0.57 -1.59
CA ASN A 62 -10.33 0.03 -0.88
C ASN A 62 -9.24 -0.39 -1.88
N LEU A 63 -8.10 0.30 -1.86
CA LEU A 63 -7.05 0.13 -2.86
C LEU A 63 -5.80 -0.52 -2.25
N LEU A 64 -5.32 -1.58 -2.88
CA LEU A 64 -4.03 -2.17 -2.58
C LEU A 64 -3.01 -1.79 -3.66
N VAL A 65 -1.96 -1.08 -3.30
CA VAL A 65 -0.85 -0.79 -4.21
C VAL A 65 0.21 -1.88 -4.09
N SER A 66 0.44 -2.62 -5.16
CA SER A 66 1.41 -3.73 -5.16
C SER A 66 2.57 -3.50 -6.12
N GLY A 67 3.64 -4.26 -5.96
CA GLY A 67 4.86 -4.10 -6.76
C GLY A 67 6.11 -4.57 -6.02
N SER A 68 7.19 -4.76 -6.78
CA SER A 68 8.48 -5.16 -6.23
C SER A 68 9.13 -4.05 -5.39
N THR A 69 10.26 -4.36 -4.77
CA THR A 69 11.07 -3.38 -4.05
C THR A 69 11.50 -2.26 -5.00
N GLN A 70 11.35 -0.99 -4.58
CA GLN A 70 11.66 0.20 -5.40
C GLN A 70 10.82 0.39 -6.67
N ALA A 71 9.70 -0.32 -6.83
CA ALA A 71 8.76 -0.12 -7.95
C ALA A 71 8.02 1.23 -7.93
N GLY A 72 8.03 1.95 -6.81
CA GLY A 72 7.33 3.23 -6.66
C GLY A 72 5.99 3.16 -5.91
N LYS A 73 5.69 2.03 -5.23
CA LYS A 73 4.46 1.82 -4.45
C LYS A 73 4.11 2.99 -3.53
N THR A 74 5.05 3.40 -2.67
CA THR A 74 4.82 4.48 -1.70
C THR A 74 4.57 5.83 -2.39
N THR A 75 5.22 6.08 -3.53
CA THR A 75 5.00 7.29 -4.33
C THR A 75 3.57 7.31 -4.88
N LEU A 76 3.11 6.21 -5.47
CA LEU A 76 1.75 6.08 -5.98
C LEU A 76 0.72 6.16 -4.84
N LEU A 77 0.95 5.44 -3.73
CA LEU A 77 0.08 5.51 -2.56
C LEU A 77 -0.02 6.96 -2.05
N ASN A 78 1.08 7.68 -1.94
CA ASN A 78 1.05 9.08 -1.51
C ASN A 78 0.25 9.97 -2.46
N ALA A 79 0.32 9.72 -3.77
CA ALA A 79 -0.46 10.44 -4.78
C ALA A 79 -1.96 10.14 -4.67
N LEU A 80 -2.34 8.86 -4.50
CA LEU A 80 -3.72 8.41 -4.26
C LEU A 80 -4.29 8.98 -2.96
N VAL A 81 -3.51 8.97 -1.87
CA VAL A 81 -3.95 9.54 -0.60
C VAL A 81 -4.13 11.05 -0.73
N SER A 82 -3.28 11.73 -1.51
CA SER A 82 -3.41 13.16 -1.74
C SER A 82 -4.59 13.54 -2.64
N SER A 83 -5.25 12.58 -3.31
CA SER A 83 -6.48 12.83 -4.08
C SER A 83 -7.77 12.60 -3.27
N ILE A 84 -7.65 12.19 -1.99
CA ILE A 84 -8.78 12.10 -1.06
C ILE A 84 -9.39 13.49 -0.86
N PRO A 85 -10.74 13.62 -0.81
CA PRO A 85 -11.41 14.89 -0.49
C PRO A 85 -10.87 15.52 0.81
N VAL A 86 -10.61 16.83 0.77
CA VAL A 86 -10.01 17.58 1.91
C VAL A 86 -10.88 17.62 3.17
N THR A 87 -12.14 17.20 3.08
CA THR A 87 -13.08 17.08 4.21
C THR A 87 -12.93 15.77 4.98
N GLU A 88 -12.18 14.79 4.46
CA GLU A 88 -12.00 13.49 5.09
C GLU A 88 -10.82 13.50 6.07
N ARG A 89 -11.02 12.86 7.23
CA ARG A 89 -9.98 12.63 8.23
C ARG A 89 -9.17 11.40 7.85
N VAL A 90 -7.86 11.56 7.64
CA VAL A 90 -6.97 10.49 7.20
C VAL A 90 -6.00 10.13 8.32
N ILE A 91 -5.83 8.83 8.56
CA ILE A 91 -4.80 8.32 9.46
C ILE A 91 -3.84 7.46 8.66
N THR A 92 -2.55 7.80 8.69
CA THR A 92 -1.49 7.00 8.10
C THR A 92 -0.72 6.24 9.17
N ILE A 93 -0.38 4.99 8.92
CA ILE A 93 0.41 4.14 9.80
C ILE A 93 1.60 3.59 9.01
N GLU A 94 2.81 3.83 9.48
CA GLU A 94 4.03 3.47 8.77
C GLU A 94 5.11 2.92 9.72
N GLU A 95 6.00 2.06 9.22
CA GLU A 95 7.22 1.73 9.97
C GLU A 95 8.17 2.94 10.06
N VAL A 96 8.26 3.67 8.95
CA VAL A 96 9.03 4.90 8.81
C VAL A 96 8.18 5.88 8.05
N PHE A 97 8.09 7.12 8.55
CA PHE A 97 7.35 8.19 7.88
C PHE A 97 7.91 8.47 6.48
N GLU A 98 7.20 8.00 5.47
CA GLU A 98 7.44 8.23 4.04
C GLU A 98 6.27 9.01 3.40
N LEU A 99 5.04 8.73 3.81
CA LEU A 99 3.83 9.40 3.37
C LEU A 99 3.77 10.84 3.91
N LYS A 100 3.46 11.78 3.02
CA LYS A 100 3.22 13.19 3.30
C LYS A 100 2.08 13.70 2.42
N PRO A 101 0.85 13.20 2.60
CA PRO A 101 -0.28 13.63 1.81
C PRO A 101 -0.61 15.10 2.10
N LYS A 102 -1.10 15.82 1.10
CA LYS A 102 -1.47 17.25 1.21
C LYS A 102 -2.92 17.39 1.69
N LEU A 103 -3.20 16.96 2.92
CA LEU A 103 -4.55 16.98 3.50
C LEU A 103 -4.57 17.78 4.82
N PRO A 104 -5.66 18.53 5.10
CA PRO A 104 -5.73 19.36 6.29
C PRO A 104 -5.91 18.55 7.58
N ASP A 105 -6.70 17.47 7.57
CA ASP A 105 -6.90 16.58 8.72
C ASP A 105 -6.24 15.22 8.47
N CYS A 106 -4.91 15.20 8.59
CA CYS A 106 -4.10 13.98 8.47
C CYS A 106 -3.27 13.75 9.72
N VAL A 107 -3.46 12.60 10.36
CA VAL A 107 -2.62 12.15 11.49
C VAL A 107 -1.69 11.04 11.01
N ALA A 108 -0.38 11.28 11.11
CA ALA A 108 0.63 10.28 10.79
C ALA A 108 1.10 9.57 12.07
N MET A 109 1.02 8.25 12.08
CA MET A 109 1.45 7.37 13.16
C MET A 109 2.61 6.48 12.69
N GLN A 110 3.58 6.25 13.57
CA GLN A 110 4.75 5.44 13.27
C GLN A 110 4.93 4.33 14.31
N THR A 111 5.41 3.17 13.88
CA THR A 111 5.82 2.10 14.79
C THR A 111 6.99 2.53 15.68
N ARG A 112 7.18 1.81 16.78
CA ARG A 112 8.34 1.93 17.65
C ARG A 112 8.87 0.54 17.94
N THR A 113 10.16 0.32 17.67
CA THR A 113 10.86 -0.91 18.06
C THR A 113 10.92 -1.02 19.58
N SER A 114 11.09 -2.24 20.09
CA SER A 114 11.37 -2.44 21.51
C SER A 114 12.65 -1.73 21.93
N ASN A 115 12.68 -1.31 23.19
CA ASN A 115 13.89 -0.87 23.88
C ASN A 115 14.85 -2.06 24.06
N LEU A 116 16.08 -1.78 24.51
CA LEU A 116 17.09 -2.83 24.79
C LEU A 116 16.62 -3.88 25.81
N ASP A 117 15.70 -3.51 26.71
CA ASP A 117 15.07 -4.38 27.69
C ASP A 117 13.85 -5.16 27.15
N GLY A 118 13.57 -5.04 25.85
CA GLY A 118 12.42 -5.66 25.17
C GLY A 118 11.10 -4.93 25.38
N SER A 119 11.05 -3.86 26.17
CA SER A 119 9.81 -3.15 26.49
C SER A 119 9.43 -2.10 25.44
N GLY A 120 8.15 -1.71 25.44
CA GLY A 120 7.72 -0.51 24.74
C GLY A 120 7.52 -0.63 23.23
N GLU A 121 7.50 -1.84 22.66
CA GLU A 121 7.16 -2.00 21.25
C GLU A 121 5.76 -1.44 20.92
N ILE A 122 5.67 -0.77 19.78
CA ILE A 122 4.43 -0.31 19.18
C ILE A 122 4.39 -0.81 17.74
N SER A 123 3.68 -1.91 17.52
CA SER A 123 3.53 -2.54 16.19
C SER A 123 2.43 -1.88 15.36
N ILE A 124 2.42 -2.16 14.05
CA ILE A 124 1.35 -1.72 13.14
C ILE A 124 -0.02 -2.21 13.63
N ARG A 125 -0.10 -3.47 14.09
CA ARG A 125 -1.33 -4.07 14.65
C ARG A 125 -1.92 -3.21 15.78
N ARG A 126 -1.06 -2.75 16.69
CA ARG A 126 -1.47 -1.87 17.79
C ARG A 126 -1.92 -0.50 17.28
N LEU A 127 -1.18 0.08 16.35
CA LEU A 127 -1.52 1.38 15.78
C LEU A 127 -2.85 1.35 15.00
N ILE A 128 -3.17 0.26 14.31
CA ILE A 128 -4.47 0.09 13.64
C ILE A 128 -5.59 0.19 14.68
N LYS A 129 -5.50 -0.55 15.79
CA LYS A 129 -6.51 -0.51 16.86
C LYS A 129 -6.67 0.88 17.48
N GLU A 130 -5.58 1.60 17.68
CA GLU A 130 -5.65 2.98 18.18
C GLU A 130 -6.24 3.95 17.15
N ALA A 131 -5.88 3.80 15.87
CA ALA A 131 -6.44 4.60 14.78
C ALA A 131 -7.96 4.48 14.71
N LEU A 132 -8.53 3.28 14.91
CA LEU A 132 -9.98 3.07 14.93
C LEU A 132 -10.72 3.92 15.99
N ARG A 133 -10.06 4.24 17.12
CA ARG A 133 -10.62 5.10 18.18
C ARG A 133 -10.63 6.59 17.80
N MET A 134 -9.87 6.96 16.78
CA MET A 134 -9.71 8.33 16.31
C MET A 134 -10.72 8.72 15.22
N ARG A 135 -11.71 7.85 14.96
CA ARG A 135 -12.80 8.03 13.97
C ARG A 135 -12.28 8.44 12.58
N PRO A 136 -11.36 7.67 11.96
CA PRO A 136 -10.84 7.98 10.64
C PRO A 136 -11.95 7.87 9.58
N SER A 137 -11.94 8.78 8.62
CA SER A 137 -12.65 8.60 7.34
C SER A 137 -11.87 7.65 6.42
N ARG A 138 -10.54 7.62 6.54
CA ARG A 138 -9.62 6.75 5.79
C ARG A 138 -8.52 6.19 6.67
N LEU A 139 -8.24 4.90 6.50
CA LEU A 139 -7.10 4.22 7.13
C LEU A 139 -6.05 3.85 6.07
N ILE A 140 -4.84 4.39 6.20
CA ILE A 140 -3.76 4.18 5.24
C ILE A 140 -2.60 3.44 5.91
N ILE A 141 -2.19 2.30 5.35
CA ILE A 141 -1.04 1.53 5.84
C ILE A 141 0.11 1.65 4.84
N GLY A 142 1.23 2.21 5.27
CA GLY A 142 2.38 2.46 4.40
C GLY A 142 2.88 1.19 3.71
N GLU A 143 2.98 0.08 4.44
CA GLU A 143 3.30 -1.24 3.89
C GLU A 143 2.81 -2.33 4.84
N ILE A 144 2.22 -3.39 4.27
CA ILE A 144 1.87 -4.62 4.98
C ILE A 144 2.92 -5.67 4.63
N ARG A 145 3.41 -6.36 5.65
CA ARG A 145 4.42 -7.42 5.54
C ARG A 145 4.01 -8.70 6.24
N GLU A 146 3.25 -8.62 7.32
CA GLU A 146 3.01 -9.76 8.21
C GLU A 146 1.56 -9.80 8.74
N ALA A 147 1.40 -10.18 10.01
CA ALA A 147 0.14 -10.46 10.69
C ALA A 147 -0.81 -9.25 10.79
N GLU A 148 -0.32 -8.02 10.63
CA GLU A 148 -1.13 -6.80 10.57
C GLU A 148 -2.08 -6.74 9.37
N SER A 149 -1.84 -7.57 8.36
CA SER A 149 -2.79 -7.82 7.27
C SER A 149 -4.19 -8.19 7.80
N LEU A 150 -4.29 -9.00 8.86
CA LEU A 150 -5.58 -9.37 9.45
C LEU A 150 -6.30 -8.16 10.04
N ASP A 151 -5.60 -7.37 10.86
CA ASP A 151 -6.19 -6.20 11.53
C ASP A 151 -6.64 -5.15 10.51
N LEU A 152 -5.91 -4.99 9.39
CA LEU A 152 -6.37 -4.16 8.28
C LEU A 152 -7.65 -4.72 7.66
N LEU A 153 -7.68 -6.01 7.28
CA LEU A 153 -8.86 -6.61 6.65
C LEU A 153 -10.11 -6.48 7.53
N ILE A 154 -9.97 -6.65 8.85
CA ILE A 154 -11.06 -6.42 9.81
C ILE A 154 -11.49 -4.95 9.82
N ALA A 155 -10.55 -4.01 9.83
CA ALA A 155 -10.86 -2.59 9.79
C ALA A 155 -11.62 -2.20 8.51
N LEU A 156 -11.19 -2.68 7.34
CA LEU A 156 -11.84 -2.41 6.06
C LEU A 156 -13.28 -2.96 6.04
N ASN A 157 -13.47 -4.21 6.48
CA ASN A 157 -14.79 -4.83 6.58
C ASN A 157 -15.71 -4.21 7.63
N SER A 158 -15.18 -3.41 8.57
CA SER A 158 -15.98 -2.62 9.51
C SER A 158 -16.54 -1.31 8.91
N GLY A 159 -16.32 -1.09 7.62
CA GLY A 159 -16.83 0.08 6.89
C GLY A 159 -15.90 1.29 6.92
N ILE A 160 -14.61 1.09 7.22
CA ILE A 160 -13.59 2.15 7.16
C ILE A 160 -12.79 1.96 5.88
N PRO A 161 -12.99 2.82 4.87
CA PRO A 161 -12.23 2.71 3.64
C PRO A 161 -10.75 2.92 3.88
N GLY A 162 -9.91 2.25 3.10
CA GLY A 162 -8.49 2.32 3.30
C GLY A 162 -7.66 1.98 2.08
N MET A 163 -6.37 2.22 2.23
CA MET A 163 -5.39 1.88 1.21
C MET A 163 -4.12 1.36 1.87
N ALA A 164 -3.41 0.48 1.19
CA ALA A 164 -2.15 0.00 1.69
C ALA A 164 -1.18 -0.34 0.56
N THR A 165 0.12 -0.44 0.88
CA THR A 165 1.06 -1.12 -0.02
C THR A 165 1.38 -2.54 0.41
N LEU A 166 1.70 -3.39 -0.56
CA LEU A 166 2.14 -4.76 -0.34
C LEU A 166 3.17 -5.18 -1.39
N HIS A 167 4.23 -5.86 -0.97
CA HIS A 167 5.19 -6.42 -1.92
C HIS A 167 4.64 -7.67 -2.63
N ALA A 168 4.50 -7.61 -3.94
CA ALA A 168 4.11 -8.74 -4.80
C ALA A 168 4.65 -8.55 -6.21
N ASN A 169 4.79 -9.64 -6.97
CA ASN A 169 5.26 -9.59 -8.37
C ASN A 169 4.12 -9.55 -9.39
N SER A 170 2.86 -9.54 -8.93
CA SER A 170 1.67 -9.28 -9.75
C SER A 170 0.50 -8.85 -8.87
N ALA A 171 -0.56 -8.28 -9.48
CA ALA A 171 -1.79 -7.95 -8.76
C ALA A 171 -2.45 -9.20 -8.15
N ARG A 172 -2.51 -10.31 -8.90
CA ARG A 172 -3.09 -11.58 -8.42
C ARG A 172 -2.25 -12.23 -7.31
N GLU A 173 -0.93 -12.09 -7.33
CA GLU A 173 -0.09 -12.52 -6.20
C GLU A 173 -0.37 -11.67 -4.95
N ALA A 174 -0.64 -10.37 -5.10
CA ALA A 174 -0.96 -9.51 -3.97
C ALA A 174 -2.23 -9.97 -3.23
N ILE A 175 -3.27 -10.37 -3.97
CA ILE A 175 -4.48 -10.98 -3.40
C ILE A 175 -4.17 -12.27 -2.67
N ARG A 176 -3.42 -13.19 -3.31
CA ARG A 176 -3.02 -14.46 -2.68
C ARG A 176 -2.22 -14.23 -1.38
N LYS A 177 -1.37 -13.21 -1.35
CA LYS A 177 -0.64 -12.80 -0.14
C LYS A 177 -1.56 -12.28 0.96
N LEU A 178 -2.59 -11.51 0.62
CA LEU A 178 -3.60 -11.10 1.61
C LEU A 178 -4.42 -12.28 2.16
N GLN A 179 -4.48 -13.41 1.45
CA GLN A 179 -5.09 -14.65 1.95
C GLN A 179 -4.14 -15.50 2.79
N THR A 180 -2.83 -15.23 2.79
CA THR A 180 -1.83 -16.05 3.52
C THR A 180 -1.18 -15.32 4.68
N LEU A 181 -0.83 -14.04 4.53
CA LEU A 181 -0.22 -13.24 5.60
C LEU A 181 -1.04 -13.22 6.91
N PRO A 182 -2.39 -13.12 6.88
CA PRO A 182 -3.17 -13.15 8.10
C PRO A 182 -3.04 -14.45 8.87
N MET A 183 -2.72 -15.57 8.21
CA MET A 183 -2.55 -16.88 8.87
C MET A 183 -1.38 -16.87 9.86
N LEU A 184 -0.41 -15.96 9.69
CA LEU A 184 0.69 -15.75 10.63
C LEU A 184 0.24 -15.12 11.96
N ALA A 185 -0.98 -14.58 12.03
CA ALA A 185 -1.51 -13.98 13.24
C ALA A 185 -2.02 -14.98 14.28
N GLY A 186 -2.24 -16.25 13.90
CA GLY A 186 -2.66 -17.33 14.81
C GLY A 186 -3.15 -18.58 14.09
N GLU A 187 -3.05 -19.73 14.76
CA GLU A 187 -3.32 -21.07 14.19
C GLU A 187 -4.79 -21.30 13.77
N ASN A 188 -5.74 -20.53 14.30
CA ASN A 188 -7.18 -20.69 14.05
C ASN A 188 -7.70 -19.91 12.83
N ILE A 189 -6.81 -19.29 12.05
CA ILE A 189 -7.19 -18.48 10.89
C ILE A 189 -7.17 -19.34 9.64
N THR A 190 -8.36 -19.64 9.11
CA THR A 190 -8.53 -20.54 7.98
C THR A 190 -8.66 -19.78 6.65
N GLN A 191 -8.27 -20.44 5.55
CA GLN A 191 -8.49 -19.94 4.19
C GLN A 191 -9.98 -19.70 3.88
N GLU A 192 -10.86 -20.53 4.44
CA GLU A 192 -12.32 -20.42 4.33
C GLU A 192 -12.84 -19.11 4.92
N PHE A 193 -12.25 -18.64 6.03
CA PHE A 193 -12.55 -17.33 6.58
C PHE A 193 -11.90 -16.19 5.76
N LEU A 194 -10.64 -16.36 5.35
CA LEU A 194 -9.87 -15.28 4.72
C LEU A 194 -10.32 -14.95 3.30
N THR A 195 -10.68 -15.95 2.50
CA THR A 195 -11.08 -15.75 1.09
C THR A 195 -12.24 -14.75 0.94
N PRO A 196 -13.42 -14.96 1.57
CA PRO A 196 -14.50 -13.97 1.51
C PRO A 196 -14.15 -12.67 2.24
N THR A 197 -13.32 -12.73 3.29
CA THR A 197 -12.86 -11.53 4.01
C THR A 197 -12.04 -10.61 3.11
N VAL A 198 -11.13 -11.15 2.30
CA VAL A 198 -10.31 -10.39 1.34
C VAL A 198 -11.17 -9.90 0.18
N ALA A 199 -12.03 -10.76 -0.37
CA ALA A 199 -12.91 -10.42 -1.50
C ALA A 199 -13.83 -9.23 -1.20
N ARG A 200 -14.31 -9.12 0.04
CA ARG A 200 -15.15 -8.00 0.50
C ARG A 200 -14.34 -6.76 0.92
N ALA A 201 -13.09 -6.95 1.35
CA ALA A 201 -12.29 -5.87 1.90
C ALA A 201 -11.54 -5.08 0.83
N ILE A 202 -11.20 -5.67 -0.31
CA ILE A 202 -10.40 -5.02 -1.35
C ILE A 202 -11.25 -4.85 -2.60
N ASP A 203 -11.30 -3.63 -3.13
CA ASP A 203 -11.97 -3.35 -4.40
C ASP A 203 -11.00 -3.40 -5.58
N LEU A 204 -9.79 -2.85 -5.41
CA LEU A 204 -8.82 -2.68 -6.48
C LEU A 204 -7.40 -3.04 -6.02
N VAL A 205 -6.65 -3.68 -6.92
CA VAL A 205 -5.20 -3.81 -6.80
C VAL A 205 -4.52 -3.04 -7.94
N VAL A 206 -3.71 -2.05 -7.59
CA VAL A 206 -2.92 -1.27 -8.53
C VAL A 206 -1.48 -1.78 -8.48
N HIS A 207 -1.07 -2.52 -9.51
CA HIS A 207 0.26 -3.11 -9.58
C HIS A 207 1.23 -2.19 -10.33
N VAL A 208 2.28 -1.75 -9.66
CA VAL A 208 3.37 -0.95 -10.25
C VAL A 208 4.64 -1.77 -10.43
N GLY A 209 5.35 -1.50 -11.52
CA GLY A 209 6.60 -2.17 -11.84
C GLY A 209 7.41 -1.41 -12.87
N MET A 210 8.46 -2.05 -13.37
CA MET A 210 9.24 -1.56 -14.50
C MET A 210 8.68 -2.20 -15.77
N ASP A 211 8.40 -1.40 -16.79
CA ASP A 211 8.06 -1.94 -18.12
C ASP A 211 9.31 -2.50 -18.82
N THR A 212 9.11 -3.08 -20.01
CA THR A 212 10.19 -3.62 -20.84
C THR A 212 11.17 -2.55 -21.34
N GLY A 213 10.75 -1.28 -21.35
CA GLY A 213 11.59 -0.11 -21.66
C GLY A 213 12.39 0.43 -20.46
N GLY A 214 12.27 -0.19 -19.28
CA GLY A 214 12.95 0.26 -18.07
C GLY A 214 12.34 1.52 -17.44
N LYS A 215 11.07 1.81 -17.73
CA LYS A 215 10.32 2.92 -17.13
C LYS A 215 9.37 2.39 -16.05
N ARG A 216 9.24 3.13 -14.94
CA ARG A 216 8.24 2.80 -13.91
C ARG A 216 6.84 3.10 -14.43
N ARG A 217 5.94 2.12 -14.37
CA ARG A 217 4.54 2.24 -14.80
C ARG A 217 3.59 1.48 -13.88
N ILE A 218 2.31 1.85 -13.93
CA ILE A 218 1.24 0.93 -13.54
C ILE A 218 1.20 -0.17 -14.61
N LEU A 219 1.46 -1.40 -14.23
CA LEU A 219 1.42 -2.53 -15.17
C LEU A 219 0.02 -3.13 -15.27
N GLN A 220 -0.75 -3.03 -14.19
CA GLN A 220 -2.09 -3.61 -14.11
C GLN A 220 -2.92 -2.88 -13.05
N VAL A 221 -4.18 -2.61 -13.37
CA VAL A 221 -5.24 -2.29 -12.41
C VAL A 221 -6.21 -3.45 -12.43
N LEU A 222 -6.30 -4.18 -11.32
CA LEU A 222 -7.13 -5.37 -11.18
C LEU A 222 -8.34 -5.04 -10.29
N GLY A 223 -9.54 -5.27 -10.82
CA GLY A 223 -10.80 -5.26 -10.09
C GLY A 223 -11.00 -6.57 -9.33
N VAL A 224 -11.38 -6.46 -8.06
CA VAL A 224 -11.65 -7.61 -7.18
C VAL A 224 -13.16 -7.70 -6.98
N SER A 225 -13.74 -8.86 -7.28
CA SER A 225 -15.16 -9.09 -7.06
C SER A 225 -15.42 -9.77 -5.71
N GLU A 226 -16.65 -9.69 -5.23
CA GLU A 226 -17.08 -10.46 -4.05
C GLU A 226 -17.29 -11.95 -4.34
N ARG A 227 -17.24 -12.39 -5.60
CA ARG A 227 -17.43 -13.81 -5.96
C ARG A 227 -16.17 -14.61 -5.65
N THR A 228 -16.39 -15.77 -5.03
CA THR A 228 -15.31 -16.67 -4.62
C THR A 228 -15.69 -18.11 -4.90
N GLU A 229 -14.75 -18.91 -5.40
CA GLU A 229 -14.93 -20.35 -5.64
C GLU A 229 -13.68 -21.12 -5.21
N ALA A 230 -13.84 -22.16 -4.40
CA ALA A 230 -12.76 -23.05 -3.96
C ALA A 230 -11.49 -22.33 -3.41
N GLY A 231 -11.65 -21.20 -2.72
CA GLY A 231 -10.54 -20.40 -2.19
C GLY A 231 -9.94 -19.40 -3.18
N HIS A 232 -10.46 -19.33 -4.40
CA HIS A 232 -10.11 -18.32 -5.38
C HIS A 232 -11.10 -17.15 -5.34
N ILE A 233 -10.59 -15.94 -5.58
CA ILE A 233 -11.37 -14.71 -5.66
C ILE A 233 -11.41 -14.30 -7.13
N ASP A 234 -12.62 -14.12 -7.66
CA ASP A 234 -12.81 -13.67 -9.03
C ASP A 234 -12.30 -12.23 -9.17
N CYS A 235 -11.43 -12.02 -10.16
CA CYS A 235 -10.82 -10.73 -10.43
C CYS A 235 -10.77 -10.47 -11.93
N GLU A 236 -11.04 -9.23 -12.32
CA GLU A 236 -11.10 -8.76 -13.69
C GLU A 236 -10.05 -7.67 -13.93
N ASP A 237 -9.41 -7.72 -15.08
CA ASP A 237 -8.46 -6.66 -15.45
C ASP A 237 -9.27 -5.41 -15.82
N VAL A 238 -8.95 -4.27 -15.21
CA VAL A 238 -9.54 -2.97 -15.56
C VAL A 238 -8.65 -2.25 -16.56
N PHE A 239 -7.34 -2.26 -16.30
CA PHE A 239 -6.33 -1.74 -17.22
C PHE A 239 -5.09 -2.63 -17.19
N THR A 240 -4.51 -2.90 -18.35
CA THR A 240 -3.24 -3.64 -18.47
C THR A 240 -2.29 -2.92 -19.43
N TRP A 241 -1.03 -2.75 -19.03
CA TRP A 241 0.00 -2.20 -19.92
C TRP A 241 0.55 -3.29 -20.85
N ASN A 242 0.37 -3.14 -22.16
CA ASN A 242 0.84 -4.12 -23.15
C ASN A 242 2.29 -3.86 -23.65
N GLY A 243 2.92 -2.79 -23.17
CA GLY A 243 4.25 -2.34 -23.63
C GLY A 243 4.21 -1.04 -24.42
N THR A 244 3.06 -0.68 -24.99
CA THR A 244 2.87 0.55 -25.79
C THR A 244 1.72 1.41 -25.30
N GLU A 245 0.61 0.81 -24.89
CA GLU A 245 -0.58 1.49 -24.42
C GLU A 245 -1.28 0.68 -23.31
N TYR A 246 -2.28 1.30 -22.68
CA TYR A 246 -3.15 0.61 -21.74
C TYR A 246 -4.33 -0.02 -22.49
N GLU A 247 -4.50 -1.31 -22.31
CA GLU A 247 -5.68 -2.05 -22.74
C GLU A 247 -6.72 -2.04 -21.62
N GLU A 248 -7.94 -1.65 -21.97
CA GLU A 248 -9.07 -1.59 -21.04
C GLU A 248 -9.79 -2.93 -20.92
N GLY A 249 -10.22 -3.25 -19.71
CA GLY A 249 -11.03 -4.41 -19.40
C GLY A 249 -12.43 -4.36 -20.00
N ILE A 250 -12.97 -5.53 -20.39
CA ILE A 250 -14.26 -5.63 -21.08
C ILE A 250 -15.47 -5.30 -20.16
N GLY A 251 -15.29 -5.20 -18.84
CA GLY A 251 -16.40 -5.24 -17.86
C GLY A 251 -16.71 -3.99 -17.04
N TYR A 252 -15.93 -2.91 -17.07
CA TYR A 252 -15.96 -1.91 -15.98
C TYR A 252 -16.76 -0.61 -16.24
N PHE A 253 -17.23 -0.37 -17.47
CA PHE A 253 -18.07 0.80 -17.81
C PHE A 253 -19.49 0.44 -18.29
N ALA A 254 -19.94 -0.79 -18.05
CA ALA A 254 -21.30 -1.26 -18.36
C ALA A 254 -22.25 -1.11 -17.17
#